data_AF-A0A944F601-F1
#
_entry.id   AF-A0A944F601-F1
#
_cell.length_a   1.000
_cell.length_b   1.000
_cell.length_c   1.000
_cell.angle_alpha   90.00
_cell.angle_beta   90.00
_cell.angle_gamma   90.00
#
_symmetry.space_group_name_H-M   'P 1'
#
loop_
_entity.id
_entity.type
_entity.pdbx_description
1 polymer ?
#
loop_
_entity_poly.entity_id
_entity_poly.type
_entity_poly.pdbx_seq_one_letter_code
_entity_poly.pdbx_strand_id
1 'polypeptide(L)'
;MRDAIARTLVWMLSVLPWSRRTTPGRHSSDYLADHSEPDRVSPWARPWTGPTKQEAQELFRQQAEATLELNLTQERRRAAALATMGMDYPYTYEGAPFPASAFATAKVSV
;
A
#
# COMPACT_ATOMS: atom_id res chain seq x y z
N MET A 1 -21.09 44.02 -3.87
CA MET A 1 -20.18 44.97 -3.17
C MET A 1 -18.71 44.51 -3.23
N ARG A 2 -18.40 43.26 -2.85
CA ARG A 2 -17.03 42.71 -2.89
C ARG A 2 -16.39 42.73 -4.28
N ASP A 3 -17.15 42.45 -5.34
CA ASP A 3 -16.63 42.47 -6.72
C ASP A 3 -16.25 43.87 -7.21
N ALA A 4 -16.97 44.90 -6.77
CA ALA A 4 -16.64 46.28 -7.12
C ALA A 4 -15.31 46.69 -6.48
N ILE A 5 -15.11 46.32 -5.21
CA ILE A 5 -13.85 46.54 -4.47
C ILE A 5 -12.70 45.76 -5.12
N ALA A 6 -12.91 44.51 -5.51
CA ALA A 6 -11.88 43.71 -6.17
C ALA A 6 -11.47 44.31 -7.53
N ARG A 7 -12.44 44.77 -8.34
CA ARG A 7 -12.16 45.40 -9.63
C ARG A 7 -11.41 46.73 -9.49
N THR A 8 -11.79 47.57 -8.52
CA THR A 8 -11.08 48.85 -8.30
C THR A 8 -9.66 48.63 -7.82
N LEU A 9 -9.42 47.65 -6.94
CA LEU A 9 -8.08 47.29 -6.49
C LEU A 9 -7.21 46.75 -7.63
N VAL A 10 -7.75 45.86 -8.46
CA VAL A 10 -7.02 45.34 -9.65
C VAL A 10 -6.69 46.46 -10.63
N TRP A 11 -7.61 47.42 -10.83
CA TRP A 11 -7.37 48.58 -11.69
C TRP A 11 -6.29 49.51 -11.12
N MET A 12 -6.33 49.82 -9.82
CA MET A 12 -5.26 50.62 -9.19
C MET A 12 -3.89 49.92 -9.27
N LEU A 13 -3.86 48.60 -9.08
CA LEU A 13 -2.63 47.82 -9.17
C LEU A 13 -2.11 47.65 -10.62
N SER A 14 -2.91 47.89 -11.66
CA SER A 14 -2.43 47.80 -13.05
C SER A 14 -1.73 49.08 -13.53
N VAL A 15 -2.00 50.22 -12.87
CA VAL A 15 -1.39 51.52 -13.17
C VAL A 15 0.01 51.64 -12.56
N LEU A 16 0.26 50.99 -11.43
CA LEU A 16 1.56 50.99 -10.76
C LEU A 16 2.58 50.17 -11.58
N PRO A 17 3.70 50.79 -12.04
CA PRO A 17 4.65 50.12 -12.93
C PRO A 17 5.40 48.96 -12.27
N TRP A 18 5.51 48.94 -10.94
CA TRP A 18 6.15 47.87 -10.18
C TRP A 18 5.27 46.63 -9.98
N SER A 19 3.94 46.78 -9.96
CA SER A 19 3.01 45.64 -9.86
C SER A 19 2.71 44.99 -11.20
N ARG A 20 3.22 45.55 -12.32
CA ARG A 20 3.24 44.83 -13.58
C ARG A 20 4.16 43.64 -13.44
N ARG A 21 3.56 42.46 -13.39
CA ARG A 21 4.29 41.21 -13.38
C ARG A 21 5.03 41.10 -14.72
N THR A 22 6.35 41.32 -14.71
CA THR A 22 7.20 41.27 -15.91
C THR A 22 7.25 39.88 -16.53
N THR A 23 6.91 38.86 -15.74
CA THR A 23 6.90 37.46 -16.17
C THR A 23 5.48 36.93 -16.31
N PRO A 24 5.16 36.23 -17.42
CA PRO A 24 3.91 35.50 -17.56
C PRO A 24 3.75 34.52 -16.40
N GLY A 25 2.54 34.43 -15.84
CA GLY A 25 2.26 33.47 -14.78
C GLY A 25 2.43 32.04 -15.28
N ARG A 26 2.79 31.09 -14.40
CA ARG A 26 3.01 29.68 -14.76
C ARG A 26 1.82 28.96 -15.41
N HIS A 27 0.64 29.58 -15.38
CA HIS A 27 -0.59 29.09 -16.01
C HIS A 27 -1.11 30.01 -17.12
N SER A 28 -0.31 31.01 -17.53
CA SER A 28 -0.64 31.87 -18.66
C SER A 28 -0.37 31.13 -19.97
N SER A 29 -1.14 31.46 -21.00
CA SER A 29 -0.95 30.95 -22.36
C SER A 29 0.46 31.18 -22.86
N ASP A 30 1.04 32.35 -22.55
CA ASP A 30 2.35 32.76 -23.03
C ASP A 30 3.45 31.91 -22.38
N TYR A 31 3.31 31.60 -21.08
CA TYR A 31 4.21 30.67 -20.39
C TYR A 31 4.15 29.27 -20.98
N LEU A 32 2.95 28.78 -21.30
CA LEU A 32 2.76 27.45 -21.89
C LEU A 32 3.23 27.38 -23.34
N ALA A 33 3.12 28.47 -24.10
CA ALA A 33 3.64 28.55 -25.46
C ALA A 33 5.17 28.47 -25.50
N ASP A 34 5.84 29.05 -24.51
CA ASP A 34 7.31 29.00 -24.35
C ASP A 34 7.81 27.67 -23.78
N HIS A 35 6.95 26.91 -23.11
CA HIS A 35 7.26 25.60 -22.51
C HIS A 35 6.57 24.48 -23.29
N SER A 36 7.10 24.14 -24.47
CA SER A 36 6.74 22.90 -25.17
C SER A 36 6.93 21.68 -24.25
N GLU A 37 5.95 20.77 -24.19
CA GLU A 37 6.03 19.59 -23.33
C GLU A 37 7.32 18.81 -23.63
N PRO A 38 8.14 18.47 -22.62
CA PRO A 38 9.27 17.57 -22.83
C PRO A 38 8.73 16.24 -23.35
N ASP A 39 9.50 15.60 -24.24
CA ASP A 39 9.16 14.32 -24.85
C ASP A 39 8.74 13.32 -23.75
N ARG A 40 7.44 13.10 -23.61
CA ARG A 40 6.88 12.31 -22.51
C ARG A 40 7.15 10.85 -22.80
N VAL A 41 8.34 10.37 -22.40
CA VAL A 41 8.58 8.94 -22.23
C VAL A 41 7.65 8.47 -21.11
N SER A 42 6.47 7.98 -21.47
CA SER A 42 5.51 7.49 -20.49
C SER A 42 6.13 6.28 -19.78
N PRO A 43 6.27 6.30 -18.44
CA PRO A 43 6.74 5.14 -17.71
C PRO A 43 5.79 3.94 -17.85
N TRP A 44 4.56 4.18 -18.31
CA TRP A 44 3.53 3.19 -18.62
C TRP A 44 3.56 2.68 -20.06
N ALA A 45 4.41 3.25 -20.94
CA ALA A 45 4.56 2.76 -22.31
C ALA A 45 5.35 1.43 -22.38
N ARG A 46 6.07 1.08 -21.30
CA ARG A 46 6.82 -0.17 -21.23
C ARG A 46 5.88 -1.29 -20.78
N PRO A 47 5.73 -2.39 -21.54
CA PRO A 47 5.01 -3.57 -21.08
C PRO A 47 5.68 -4.10 -19.81
N TRP A 48 4.88 -4.40 -18.79
CA TRP A 48 5.40 -4.96 -17.54
C TRP A 48 6.14 -6.26 -17.84
N THR A 49 7.44 -6.30 -17.54
CA THR A 49 8.22 -7.52 -17.68
C THR A 49 7.89 -8.41 -16.49
N GLY A 50 6.91 -9.29 -16.69
CA GLY A 50 6.55 -10.30 -15.70
C GLY A 50 7.48 -11.52 -15.75
N PRO A 51 7.46 -12.37 -14.71
CA PRO A 51 8.16 -13.64 -14.74
C PRO A 51 7.63 -14.49 -15.90
N THR A 52 8.51 -15.26 -16.50
CA THR A 52 8.12 -16.31 -17.44
C THR A 52 7.24 -17.35 -16.73
N LYS A 53 6.48 -18.13 -17.49
CA LYS A 53 5.63 -19.19 -16.93
C LYS A 53 6.42 -20.17 -16.05
N GLN A 54 7.65 -20.50 -16.45
CA GLN A 54 8.52 -21.40 -15.72
C GLN A 54 9.00 -20.78 -14.40
N GLU A 55 9.43 -19.52 -14.42
CA GLU A 55 9.81 -18.79 -13.20
C GLU A 55 8.65 -18.64 -12.23
N ALA A 56 7.44 -18.33 -12.73
CA ALA A 56 6.25 -18.26 -11.90
C ALA A 56 5.93 -19.62 -11.26
N GLN A 57 6.02 -20.71 -12.01
CA GLN A 57 5.79 -22.06 -11.48
C GLN A 57 6.80 -22.42 -10.38
N GLU A 58 8.06 -22.05 -10.55
CA GLU A 58 9.09 -22.31 -9.56
C GLU A 58 8.89 -21.48 -8.29
N LEU A 59 8.51 -20.20 -8.43
CA LEU A 59 8.12 -19.36 -7.28
C LEU A 59 6.96 -19.98 -6.48
N PHE A 60 5.95 -20.52 -7.15
CA PHE A 60 4.83 -21.18 -6.47
C PHE A 60 5.25 -22.47 -5.75
N ARG A 61 6.21 -23.23 -6.28
CA ARG A 61 6.76 -24.40 -5.59
C ARG A 61 7.51 -24.01 -4.32
N GLN A 62 8.40 -23.01 -4.42
CA GLN A 62 9.14 -22.48 -3.27
C GLN A 62 8.19 -21.91 -2.21
N GLN A 63 7.12 -21.24 -2.64
CA GLN A 63 6.09 -20.73 -1.73
C GLN A 63 5.33 -21.86 -1.03
N ALA A 64 5.03 -22.97 -1.72
CA ALA A 64 4.40 -24.13 -1.11
C ALA A 64 5.27 -24.75 -0.01
N GLU A 65 6.59 -24.82 -0.22
CA GLU A 65 7.55 -25.26 0.80
C GLU A 65 7.61 -24.29 2.00
N ALA A 66 7.65 -22.97 1.73
CA ALA A 66 7.60 -21.94 2.77
C ALA A 66 6.26 -21.91 3.55
N THR A 67 5.19 -22.47 2.98
CA THR A 67 3.87 -22.53 3.63
C THR A 67 3.87 -23.47 4.84
N LEU A 68 4.76 -24.46 4.90
CA LEU A 68 4.87 -25.37 6.05
C LEU A 68 5.28 -24.62 7.33
N GLU A 69 6.30 -23.76 7.24
CA GLU A 69 6.74 -22.90 8.35
C GLU A 69 5.65 -21.90 8.77
N LEU A 70 4.90 -21.40 7.79
CA LEU A 70 3.77 -20.50 8.00
C LEU A 70 2.64 -21.22 8.77
N ASN A 71 2.32 -22.46 8.40
CA ASN A 71 1.32 -23.28 9.08
C ASN A 71 1.71 -23.54 10.53
N LEU A 72 2.98 -23.91 10.81
CA LEU A 72 3.47 -24.09 12.17
C LEU A 72 3.38 -22.80 12.99
N THR A 73 3.68 -21.66 12.38
CA THR A 73 3.56 -20.35 13.03
C THR A 73 2.11 -20.01 13.36
N GLN A 74 1.17 -20.28 12.45
CA GLN A 74 -0.26 -20.08 12.69
C GLN A 74 -0.78 -20.95 13.84
N GLU A 75 -0.38 -22.23 13.86
CA GLU A 75 -0.73 -23.17 14.93
C GLU A 75 -0.25 -22.68 16.30
N ARG A 76 1.01 -22.25 16.40
CA ARG A 76 1.55 -21.68 17.65
C ARG A 76 0.79 -20.43 18.12
N ARG A 77 0.42 -19.55 17.18
CA ARG A 77 -0.37 -18.34 17.50
C ARG A 77 -1.77 -18.70 17.98
N ARG A 78 -2.42 -19.68 17.36
CA ARG A 78 -3.72 -20.19 17.80
C ARG A 78 -3.64 -20.79 19.19
N ALA A 79 -2.63 -21.63 19.46
CA ALA A 79 -2.41 -22.22 20.77
C ALA A 79 -2.22 -21.14 21.86
N ALA A 80 -1.40 -20.12 21.58
CA ALA A 80 -1.19 -19.00 22.49
C ALA A 80 -2.49 -18.23 22.77
N ALA A 81 -3.32 -17.99 21.75
CA ALA A 81 -4.61 -17.31 21.91
C ALA A 81 -5.63 -18.14 22.70
N LEU A 82 -5.61 -19.47 22.59
CA LEU A 82 -6.47 -20.34 23.38
C LEU A 82 -6.01 -20.42 24.83
N ALA A 83 -4.71 -20.45 25.07
CA ALA A 83 -4.14 -20.44 26.41
C ALA A 83 -4.48 -19.16 27.19
N THR A 84 -4.55 -17.99 26.53
CA THR A 84 -4.99 -16.74 27.19
C THR A 84 -6.47 -16.79 27.60
N MET A 85 -7.27 -17.66 26.99
CA MET A 85 -8.66 -17.93 27.36
C MET A 85 -8.78 -19.10 28.35
N GLY A 86 -7.67 -19.68 28.83
CA GLY A 86 -7.66 -20.84 29.71
C GLY A 86 -8.04 -22.15 29.03
N MET A 87 -8.04 -22.19 27.69
CA MET A 87 -8.31 -23.38 26.92
C MET A 87 -7.01 -24.06 26.50
N ASP A 88 -6.88 -25.34 26.82
CA ASP A 88 -5.78 -26.17 26.35
C ASP A 88 -5.98 -26.51 24.86
N TYR A 89 -4.95 -26.24 24.04
CA TYR A 89 -4.97 -26.54 22.62
C TYR A 89 -4.13 -27.77 22.29
N PRO A 90 -4.73 -28.85 21.77
CA PRO A 90 -3.98 -30.03 21.37
C PRO A 90 -3.23 -29.75 20.07
N TYR A 91 -1.90 -29.78 20.13
CA TYR A 91 -1.08 -29.77 18.92
C TYR A 91 -1.30 -31.07 18.14
N THR A 92 -1.79 -30.97 16.90
CA THR A 92 -2.12 -32.12 16.05
C THR A 92 -1.12 -32.35 14.90
N TYR A 93 0.01 -31.65 14.89
CA TYR A 93 1.02 -31.78 13.84
C TYR A 93 2.04 -32.89 14.16
N GLU A 94 2.66 -33.45 13.11
CA GLU A 94 3.67 -34.49 13.24
C GLU A 94 4.92 -33.98 13.98
N GLY A 95 5.35 -34.69 15.03
CA GLY A 95 6.46 -34.26 15.89
C GLY A 95 6.08 -33.24 16.98
N ALA A 96 4.79 -33.07 17.27
CA ALA A 96 4.34 -32.27 18.41
C ALA A 96 4.96 -32.77 19.74
N PRO A 97 5.31 -31.86 20.67
CA PRO A 97 5.95 -32.22 21.93
C PRO A 97 5.05 -33.06 22.86
N PHE A 98 3.73 -32.99 22.65
CA PHE A 98 2.74 -33.74 23.43
C PHE A 98 1.72 -34.38 22.50
N PRO A 99 1.30 -35.64 22.77
CA PRO A 99 0.25 -36.29 22.01
C PRO A 99 -1.11 -35.64 22.30
N ALA A 100 -2.04 -35.68 21.34
CA ALA A 100 -3.39 -35.13 21.50
C ALA A 100 -4.13 -35.69 22.74
N SER A 101 -3.83 -36.93 23.14
CA SER A 101 -4.40 -37.59 24.34
C SER A 101 -4.00 -36.91 25.65
N ALA A 102 -2.87 -36.19 25.71
CA ALA A 102 -2.43 -35.46 26.90
C ALA A 102 -3.39 -34.30 27.27
N PHE A 103 -4.21 -33.85 26.32
CA PHE A 103 -5.13 -32.73 26.48
C PHE A 103 -6.58 -33.18 26.72
N ALA A 104 -6.85 -34.49 26.81
CA ALA A 104 -8.20 -35.05 26.95
C ALA A 104 -8.85 -34.82 28.35
N THR A 105 -8.22 -34.04 29.24
CA THR A 105 -8.59 -33.97 30.66
C THR A 105 -9.62 -32.87 30.99
N ALA A 106 -9.93 -31.96 30.06
CA ALA A 106 -10.96 -30.95 30.30
C ALA A 106 -12.33 -31.39 29.73
N LYS A 107 -12.99 -32.34 30.41
CA LYS A 107 -14.45 -32.44 30.29
C LYS A 107 -15.05 -31.19 30.92
N VAL A 108 -15.20 -30.13 30.12
CA VAL A 108 -16.06 -28.99 30.45
C VAL A 108 -17.48 -29.55 30.56
N SER A 109 -17.94 -29.70 31.80
CA SER A 109 -19.36 -29.90 32.08
C SER A 109 -20.05 -28.59 31.78
N VAL A 110 -20.99 -28.62 30.83
CA VAL A 110 -21.94 -27.54 30.54
C VAL A 110 -22.93 -27.43 31.69
#